data_AF-A0A8J7ZZL7-F1
#
_entry.id   AF-A0A8J7ZZL7-F1
#
_cell.length_a   1.000
_cell.length_b   1.000
_cell.length_c   1.000
_cell.angle_alpha   90.00
_cell.angle_beta   90.00
_cell.angle_gamma   90.00
#
_symmetry.space_group_name_H-M   'P 1'
#
loop_
_entity.id
_entity.type
_entity.pdbx_description
1 polymer ?
#
loop_
_entity_poly.entity_id
_entity_poly.type
_entity_poly.pdbx_seq_one_letter_code
_entity_poly.pdbx_strand_id
1 'polypeptide(L)' 'METIKLRDDVYERLGSEKREEEDFNAVISRLLDESENDWREGFGTIDSDEADELLESIQRE' A
#
# COMPACT_ATOMS: atom_id res chain seq x y z
N MET A 1 8.78 8.54 12.85
CA MET A 1 8.53 8.74 11.42
C MET A 1 9.30 7.68 10.68
N GLU A 2 8.62 6.65 10.19
CA GLU A 2 9.22 5.70 9.26
C GLU A 2 8.97 6.21 7.85
N THR A 3 10.05 6.34 7.09
CA THR A 3 9.99 6.78 5.70
C THR A 3 9.85 5.54 4.83
N ILE A 4 8.63 5.22 4.43
CA ILE A 4 8.38 4.15 3.47
C ILE A 4 8.82 4.68 2.10
N LYS A 5 9.76 3.99 1.47
CA LYS A 5 10.17 4.31 0.09
C LYS A 5 9.14 3.73 -0.87
N LEU A 6 8.48 4.61 -1.60
CA LEU A 6 7.59 4.24 -2.71
C LEU A 6 8.42 4.12 -3.99
N ARG A 7 8.00 3.22 -4.89
CA ARG A 7 8.59 3.12 -6.24
C ARG A 7 8.23 4.35 -7.06
N ASP A 8 9.11 4.77 -7.96
CA ASP A 8 8.95 6.00 -8.75
C ASP A 8 7.66 6.02 -9.60
N ASP A 9 7.23 4.86 -10.10
CA ASP A 9 5.97 4.71 -10.85
C ASP A 9 4.72 4.99 -9.99
N VAL A 10 4.81 4.71 -8.69
CA VAL A 10 3.76 5.02 -7.72
C VAL A 10 3.75 6.53 -7.41
N TYR A 11 4.93 7.16 -7.35
CA TYR A 11 5.05 8.61 -7.18
C TYR A 11 4.40 9.39 -8.34
N GLU A 12 4.64 8.98 -9.59
CA GLU A 12 4.02 9.63 -10.76
C GLU A 12 2.50 9.53 -10.77
N ARG A 13 1.98 8.37 -10.39
CA ARG A 13 0.54 8.11 -10.34
C ARG A 13 -0.13 8.91 -9.22
N LEU A 14 0.49 8.99 -8.05
CA LEU A 14 0.04 9.85 -6.95
C LEU A 14 0.10 11.34 -7.32
N GLY A 15 1.12 11.75 -8.08
CA GLY A 15 1.23 13.12 -8.61
C GLY A 15 0.11 13.49 -9.58
N SER A 16 -0.41 12.52 -10.34
CA SER A 16 -1.52 12.74 -11.27
C SER A 16 -2.87 12.91 -10.57
N GLU A 17 -3.04 12.30 -9.39
CA GLU A 17 -4.25 12.38 -8.56
C GLU A 17 -4.20 13.52 -7.53
N LYS A 18 -3.04 14.17 -7.41
CA LYS A 18 -2.75 15.21 -6.44
C LYS A 18 -3.44 16.53 -6.82
N ARG A 19 -4.16 17.14 -5.87
CA ARG A 19 -4.68 18.51 -6.02
C ARG A 19 -3.59 19.53 -5.69
N GLU A 20 -3.64 20.71 -6.32
CA GLU A 20 -2.58 21.73 -6.27
C GLU A 20 -2.18 22.20 -4.86
N GLU A 21 -3.09 22.10 -3.89
CA GLU A 21 -2.88 22.51 -2.49
C GLU A 21 -2.61 21.35 -1.51
N GLU A 22 -2.62 20.09 -1.96
CA GLU A 22 -2.43 18.94 -1.07
C GLU A 22 -0.95 18.58 -0.92
N ASP A 23 -0.52 18.15 0.28
CA ASP A 23 0.77 17.50 0.47
C ASP A 23 0.68 16.00 0.15
N PHE A 24 1.80 15.36 -0.21
CA PHE A 24 1.83 13.94 -0.59
C PHE A 24 1.22 13.02 0.48
N ASN A 25 1.49 13.35 1.75
CA ASN A 25 0.91 12.64 2.89
C ASN A 25 -0.61 12.87 3.00
N ALA A 26 -1.13 14.04 2.59
CA ALA A 26 -2.55 14.33 2.56
C ALA A 26 -3.27 13.56 1.44
N VAL A 27 -2.64 13.44 0.26
CA VAL A 27 -3.16 12.62 -0.86
C VAL A 27 -3.25 11.15 -0.45
N ILE A 28 -2.19 10.61 0.15
CA ILE A 28 -2.16 9.24 0.65
C ILE A 28 -3.24 9.04 1.71
N SER A 29 -3.28 9.86 2.76
CA SER A 29 -4.32 9.76 3.79
C SER A 29 -5.73 9.83 3.21
N ARG A 30 -5.99 10.71 2.23
CA ARG A 30 -7.29 10.81 1.57
C ARG A 30 -7.65 9.56 0.76
N LEU A 31 -6.75 9.07 -0.08
CA LEU A 31 -6.99 7.84 -0.87
C LEU A 31 -7.25 6.64 0.03
N LEU A 32 -6.60 6.62 1.20
CA LEU A 32 -6.72 5.59 2.22
C LEU A 32 -8.00 5.72 3.04
N ASP A 33 -8.50 6.93 3.29
CA ASP A 33 -9.80 7.20 3.94
C ASP A 33 -10.98 6.99 2.96
N GLU A 34 -10.80 7.28 1.67
CA GLU A 34 -11.83 7.09 0.62
C GLU A 34 -11.96 5.61 0.21
N SER A 35 -10.92 4.80 0.42
CA SER A 35 -11.03 3.36 0.23
C SER A 35 -11.74 2.76 1.45
N GLU A 36 -13.02 2.37 1.29
CA GLU A 36 -13.84 1.72 2.33
C GLU A 36 -13.21 0.43 2.91
N ASN A 37 -12.11 -0.04 2.34
CA ASN A 37 -11.36 -1.18 2.80
C ASN A 37 -10.31 -0.72 3.82
N ASP A 38 -10.32 -1.32 5.02
CA ASP A 38 -9.32 -1.06 6.06
C ASP A 38 -7.98 -1.65 5.57
N TRP A 39 -7.33 -0.92 4.66
CA TRP A 39 -6.06 -1.31 4.06
C TRP A 39 -4.99 -1.51 5.14
N ARG A 40 -5.15 -0.95 6.35
CA ARG A 40 -4.29 -1.25 7.50
C ARG A 40 -4.39 -2.70 7.97
N GLU A 41 -5.50 -3.37 7.71
CA GLU A 41 -5.72 -4.79 7.99
C GLU A 41 -5.00 -5.70 6.99
N GLY A 42 -4.73 -5.21 5.76
CA GLY A 42 -4.09 -5.95 4.66
C GLY A 42 -2.75 -5.41 4.15
N PHE A 43 -2.25 -4.28 4.64
CA PHE A 43 -1.01 -3.67 4.14
C PHE A 43 0.21 -4.20 4.90
N GLY A 44 0.96 -5.08 4.24
CA GLY A 44 2.11 -5.78 4.84
C GLY A 44 1.72 -7.08 5.55
N THR A 45 0.43 -7.40 5.60
CA THR A 45 -0.14 -8.69 5.95
C THR A 45 -0.67 -9.35 4.68
N ILE A 46 -0.50 -10.65 4.61
CA ILE A 46 -0.99 -11.49 3.53
C ILE A 46 -2.06 -12.36 4.18
N ASP A 47 -3.17 -12.59 3.47
CA ASP A 47 -4.28 -13.38 4.00
C ASP A 47 -3.79 -14.76 4.43
N SER A 48 -4.38 -15.36 5.46
CA SER A 48 -3.77 -16.52 6.11
C SER A 48 -3.64 -17.70 5.14
N ASP A 49 -4.64 -17.86 4.27
CA ASP A 49 -4.63 -18.87 3.21
C ASP A 49 -3.53 -18.61 2.16
N GLU A 50 -3.36 -17.36 1.71
CA GLU A 50 -2.27 -16.99 0.79
C GLU A 50 -0.89 -17.13 1.46
N ALA A 51 -0.79 -16.87 2.78
CA ALA A 51 0.44 -17.03 3.55
C ALA A 51 0.87 -18.50 3.65
N ASP A 52 -0.09 -19.39 3.88
CA ASP A 52 0.15 -20.83 3.90
C ASP A 52 0.61 -21.34 2.51
N GLU A 53 -0.04 -20.90 1.43
CA GLU A 53 0.40 -21.23 0.06
C GLU A 53 1.83 -20.76 -0.24
N LEU A 54 2.18 -19.55 0.20
CA LEU A 54 3.53 -19.01 0.05
C LEU A 54 4.54 -19.83 0.87
N LEU A 55 4.23 -20.18 2.11
CA LEU A 55 5.10 -20.99 2.98
C LEU A 55 5.30 -22.42 2.43
N GLU A 56 4.26 -23.02 1.86
CA GLU A 56 4.37 -24.32 1.18
C GLU A 56 5.27 -24.24 -0.04
N SER A 57 5.22 -23.14 -0.80
CA SER A 57 6.08 -22.96 -1.97
C SER A 57 7.58 -22.86 -1.60
N ILE A 58 7.90 -22.18 -0.50
CA ILE A 58 9.28 -22.00 0.00
C ILE A 58 9.83 -23.29 0.60
N GLN A 59 9.00 -24.10 1.26
CA GLN A 59 9.43 -25.39 1.86
C GLN A 59 9.66 -26.50 0.82
N ARG A 60 9.22 -26.29 -0.41
CA ARG A 60 9.39 -27.24 -1.52
C ARG A 60 10.74 -27.10 -2.23
N GLU A 61 11.56 -26.12 -1.85
CA GLU A 61 12.89 -25.83 -2.41
C GLU A 61 14.05 -26.45 -1.61
#